data_AF-A0A2S2Q4K4-F1
#
_entry.id   AF-A0A2S2Q4K4-F1
#
_cell.length_a   1.000
_cell.length_b   1.000
_cell.length_c   1.000
_cell.angle_alpha   90.00
_cell.angle_beta   90.00
_cell.angle_gamma   90.00
#
_symmetry.space_group_name_H-M   'P 1'
#
loop_
_entity.id
_entity.type
_entity.pdbx_description
1 polymer ?
#
loop_
_entity_poly.entity_id
_entity_poly.type
_entity_poly.pdbx_seq_one_letter_code
_entity_poly.pdbx_strand_id
1 'polypeptide(L)'
;NIPRMSGFCEAVQHFLPKLRKIANPFPVLSWKTFCDTIHLEVNPLATNQHLNILLIQLQNLGEVLYLKSGLQPDLIVISPNWFGTSIIGTLFSVNFLISQTRMSGSYQANDFQIMFPHYDAMSVLQLLETMKICVQVRQIITWF
;
A
#
# COMPACT_ATOMS: atom_id res chain seq x y z
N ASN A 1 -6.78 8.28 25.07
CA ASN A 1 -7.25 6.90 25.27
C ASN A 1 -6.90 6.06 24.06
N ILE A 2 -5.81 5.29 24.14
CA ILE A 2 -5.53 4.24 23.15
C ILE A 2 -6.53 3.11 23.44
N PRO A 3 -7.37 2.68 22.48
CA PRO A 3 -8.30 1.58 22.73
C PRO A 3 -7.50 0.34 23.14
N ARG A 4 -7.93 -0.36 24.19
CA ARG A 4 -7.37 -1.68 24.55
C ARG A 4 -7.38 -2.55 23.30
N MET A 5 -6.24 -3.16 22.98
CA MET A 5 -6.12 -4.05 21.84
C MET A 5 -7.20 -5.13 21.94
N SER A 6 -7.96 -5.32 20.87
CA SER A 6 -9.02 -6.32 20.84
C SER A 6 -8.41 -7.69 20.52
N GLY A 7 -8.97 -8.78 21.06
CA GLY A 7 -8.56 -10.13 20.66
C GLY A 7 -8.69 -10.37 19.14
N PHE A 8 -9.58 -9.62 18.47
CA PHE A 8 -9.69 -9.62 17.02
C PHE A 8 -8.44 -9.01 16.35
N CYS A 9 -7.94 -7.87 16.86
CA CYS A 9 -6.68 -7.28 16.36
C CYS A 9 -5.49 -8.21 16.57
N GLU A 10 -5.37 -8.83 17.75
CA GLU A 10 -4.30 -9.81 18.03
C GLU A 10 -4.33 -10.98 17.03
N ALA A 11 -5.52 -11.55 16.79
CA ALA A 11 -5.70 -12.63 15.83
C ALA A 11 -5.27 -12.22 14.40
N VAL A 12 -5.65 -11.01 13.97
CA VAL A 12 -5.25 -10.48 12.66
C VAL A 12 -3.73 -10.23 12.61
N GLN A 13 -3.11 -9.69 13.66
CA GLN A 13 -1.66 -9.51 13.71
C GLN A 13 -0.91 -10.84 13.60
N HIS A 14 -1.39 -11.90 14.24
CA HIS A 14 -0.81 -13.24 14.09
C HIS A 14 -0.95 -13.79 12.66
N PHE A 15 -2.02 -13.41 11.96
CA PHE A 15 -2.26 -13.80 10.57
C PHE A 15 -1.46 -12.97 9.55
N LEU A 16 -1.19 -11.68 9.83
CA LEU A 16 -0.50 -10.76 8.90
C LEU A 16 0.80 -11.32 8.30
N PRO A 17 1.71 -11.99 9.05
CA PRO A 17 2.90 -12.62 8.46
C PRO A 17 2.60 -13.61 7.34
N LYS A 18 1.53 -14.41 7.46
CA LYS A 18 1.09 -15.33 6.39
C LYS A 18 0.56 -14.54 5.19
N LEU A 19 -0.27 -13.53 5.43
CA LEU A 19 -0.82 -12.68 4.37
C LEU A 19 0.28 -11.93 3.59
N ARG A 20 1.30 -11.41 4.29
CA ARG A 20 2.46 -10.74 3.69
C ARG A 20 3.24 -11.66 2.76
N LYS A 21 3.41 -12.94 3.14
CA LYS A 21 4.07 -13.93 2.28
C LYS A 21 3.28 -14.21 1.01
N ILE A 22 1.95 -14.27 1.11
CA ILE A 22 1.06 -14.49 -0.05
C ILE A 22 1.10 -13.30 -1.00
N ALA A 23 1.12 -12.08 -0.46
CA ALA A 23 1.14 -10.85 -1.26
C ALA A 23 2.53 -10.48 -1.80
N ASN A 24 3.59 -11.24 -1.49
CA ASN A 24 4.93 -10.97 -2.01
C ASN A 24 4.97 -11.18 -3.54
N PRO A 25 5.65 -10.31 -4.33
CA PRO A 25 6.57 -9.25 -3.92
C PRO A 25 5.93 -7.88 -3.64
N PHE A 26 4.61 -7.73 -3.82
CA PHE A 26 3.92 -6.44 -3.74
C PHE A 26 2.82 -6.47 -2.65
N PRO A 27 3.15 -6.20 -1.38
CA PRO A 27 2.26 -6.36 -0.23
C PRO A 27 1.24 -5.23 -0.10
N VAL A 28 0.49 -4.99 -1.18
CA VAL A 28 -0.61 -4.02 -1.28
C VAL A 28 -1.83 -4.75 -1.79
N LEU A 29 -2.96 -4.56 -1.10
CA LEU A 29 -4.24 -5.15 -1.46
C LEU A 29 -5.27 -4.04 -1.63
N SER A 30 -6.35 -4.34 -2.36
CA SER A 30 -7.56 -3.51 -2.20
C SER A 30 -8.11 -3.69 -0.78
N TRP A 31 -8.72 -2.65 -0.22
CA TRP A 31 -9.37 -2.73 1.10
C TRP A 31 -10.42 -3.84 1.13
N LYS A 32 -11.17 -4.01 0.03
CA LYS A 32 -12.14 -5.10 -0.10
C LYS A 32 -11.46 -6.47 0.02
N THR A 33 -10.38 -6.71 -0.74
CA THR A 33 -9.64 -7.97 -0.70
C THR A 33 -9.10 -8.27 0.70
N PHE A 34 -8.60 -7.24 1.39
CA PHE A 34 -8.17 -7.39 2.78
C PHE A 34 -9.33 -7.83 3.68
N CYS A 35 -10.46 -7.13 3.64
CA CYS A 35 -11.65 -7.48 4.43
C CYS A 35 -12.15 -8.91 4.14
N ASP A 36 -12.30 -9.27 2.86
CA ASP A 36 -12.72 -10.61 2.44
C ASP A 36 -11.75 -11.68 2.99
N THR A 37 -10.44 -11.40 2.98
CA THR A 37 -9.43 -12.32 3.50
C THR A 37 -9.51 -12.46 5.02
N ILE A 38 -9.76 -11.37 5.76
CA ILE A 38 -9.95 -11.43 7.22
C ILE A 38 -11.23 -12.19 7.58
N HIS A 39 -12.31 -12.04 6.79
CA HIS A 39 -13.52 -12.85 6.96
C HIS A 39 -13.25 -14.32 6.76
N LEU A 40 -12.50 -14.67 5.71
CA LEU A 40 -12.22 -16.05 5.37
C LEU A 40 -11.30 -16.74 6.37
N GLU A 41 -10.23 -16.06 6.78
CA GLU A 41 -9.11 -16.70 7.50
C GLU A 41 -9.12 -16.45 9.02
N VAL A 42 -9.83 -15.42 9.49
CA VAL A 42 -9.76 -15.00 10.91
C VAL A 42 -11.13 -14.98 11.57
N ASN A 43 -12.11 -14.26 11.02
CA ASN A 43 -13.43 -14.14 11.63
C ASN A 43 -14.53 -13.86 10.60
N PRO A 44 -15.31 -14.86 10.17
CA PRO A 44 -16.38 -14.68 9.18
C PRO A 44 -17.56 -13.86 9.70
N LEU A 45 -17.65 -13.62 11.01
CA LEU A 45 -18.74 -12.86 11.64
C LEU A 45 -18.36 -11.38 11.88
N ALA A 46 -17.16 -10.96 11.47
CA ALA A 46 -16.72 -9.58 11.67
C ALA A 46 -17.58 -8.60 10.84
N THR A 47 -18.36 -7.76 11.50
CA THR A 47 -19.07 -6.67 10.82
C THR A 47 -18.13 -5.56 10.31
N ASN A 48 -18.64 -4.67 9.44
CA ASN A 48 -17.91 -3.48 8.99
C ASN A 48 -17.42 -2.59 10.14
N GLN A 49 -18.18 -2.52 11.24
CA GLN A 49 -17.77 -1.77 12.43
C GLN A 49 -16.51 -2.39 13.06
N HIS A 50 -16.45 -3.72 13.16
CA HIS A 50 -15.25 -4.40 13.66
C HIS A 50 -14.05 -4.14 12.75
N LEU A 51 -14.23 -4.17 11.42
CA LEU A 51 -13.17 -3.92 10.45
C LEU A 51 -12.65 -2.48 10.50
N ASN A 52 -13.52 -1.50 10.71
CA ASN A 52 -13.12 -0.10 10.88
C ASN A 52 -12.31 0.12 12.16
N ILE A 53 -12.73 -0.49 13.28
CA ILE A 53 -11.98 -0.44 14.55
C ILE A 53 -10.64 -1.15 14.40
N LEU A 54 -10.64 -2.33 13.77
CA LEU A 54 -9.43 -3.09 13.47
C LEU A 54 -8.44 -2.26 12.66
N LEU A 55 -8.90 -1.57 11.61
CA LEU A 55 -8.04 -0.72 10.79
C LEU A 55 -7.34 0.34 11.64
N ILE A 56 -8.09 1.04 12.51
CA ILE A 56 -7.52 2.04 13.41
C ILE A 56 -6.48 1.41 14.34
N GLN A 57 -6.76 0.22 14.90
CA GLN A 57 -5.83 -0.48 15.79
C GLN A 57 -4.54 -0.86 15.05
N LEU A 58 -4.64 -1.46 13.86
CA LEU A 58 -3.48 -1.86 13.07
C LEU A 58 -2.65 -0.67 12.59
N GLN A 59 -3.27 0.45 12.21
CA GLN A 59 -2.56 1.67 11.84
C GLN A 59 -1.79 2.27 13.03
N ASN A 60 -2.40 2.29 14.22
CA ASN A 60 -1.73 2.79 15.43
C ASN A 60 -0.52 1.91 15.83
N LEU A 61 -0.54 0.64 15.47
CA LEU A 61 0.57 -0.30 15.69
C LEU A 61 1.63 -0.25 14.58
N GLY A 62 1.40 0.51 13.51
CA GLY A 62 2.30 0.56 12.35
C GLY A 62 2.31 -0.75 11.53
N GLU A 63 1.29 -1.59 11.68
CA GLU A 63 1.19 -2.88 10.99
C GLU A 63 0.72 -2.72 9.54
N VAL A 64 -0.07 -1.68 9.28
CA VAL A 64 -0.66 -1.39 7.96
C VAL A 64 -0.71 0.11 7.67
N LEU A 65 -0.79 0.45 6.39
CA LEU A 65 -1.07 1.80 5.89
C LEU A 65 -2.28 1.74 4.97
N TYR A 66 -3.38 2.38 5.35
CA TYR A 66 -4.57 2.50 4.51
C TYR A 66 -4.52 3.79 3.70
N LEU A 67 -4.83 3.66 2.42
CA LEU A 67 -4.75 4.71 1.42
C LEU A 67 -6.11 4.86 0.75
N LYS A 68 -6.78 5.97 1.07
CA LYS A 68 -8.09 6.27 0.51
C LYS A 68 -7.95 6.76 -0.93
N SER A 69 -8.66 6.11 -1.84
CA SER A 69 -8.78 6.55 -3.21
C SER A 69 -10.11 7.28 -3.42
N GLY A 70 -10.10 8.23 -4.37
CA GLY A 70 -11.33 8.97 -4.75
C GLY A 70 -12.05 8.35 -5.94
N LEU A 71 -11.34 7.61 -6.79
CA LEU A 71 -11.84 7.09 -8.08
C LEU A 71 -11.55 5.60 -8.28
N GLN A 72 -10.59 5.05 -7.54
CA GLN A 72 -10.20 3.64 -7.57
C GLN A 72 -10.61 2.97 -6.26
N PRO A 73 -10.51 1.63 -6.14
CA PRO A 73 -10.62 0.98 -4.84
C PRO A 73 -9.58 1.53 -3.86
N ASP A 74 -9.97 1.71 -2.61
CA ASP A 74 -9.02 2.01 -1.54
C ASP A 74 -7.98 0.90 -1.43
N LEU A 75 -6.75 1.28 -1.07
CA LEU A 75 -5.65 0.36 -0.93
C LEU A 75 -5.25 0.22 0.54
N ILE A 76 -4.69 -0.93 0.88
CA ILE A 76 -4.03 -1.18 2.14
C ILE A 76 -2.66 -1.81 1.89
N VAL A 77 -1.62 -1.13 2.35
CA VAL A 77 -0.26 -1.67 2.40
C VAL A 77 -0.15 -2.46 3.69
N ILE A 78 0.03 -3.77 3.60
CA ILE A 78 0.13 -4.65 4.76
C ILE A 78 1.57 -4.81 5.27
N SER A 79 2.55 -4.20 4.60
CA SER A 79 3.95 -4.11 5.03
C SER A 79 4.47 -2.66 4.95
N PRO A 80 4.22 -1.81 5.96
CA PRO A 80 4.69 -0.42 5.96
C PRO A 80 6.21 -0.26 5.83
N ASN A 81 7.00 -1.18 6.42
CA ASN A 81 8.47 -1.16 6.27
C ASN A 81 8.91 -1.38 4.83
N TRP A 82 8.28 -2.32 4.11
CA TRP A 82 8.53 -2.52 2.67
C TRP A 82 8.20 -1.26 1.89
N PHE A 83 7.06 -0.63 2.18
CA PHE A 83 6.64 0.58 1.50
C PHE A 83 7.62 1.75 1.72
N GLY A 84 8.04 1.97 2.97
CA GLY A 84 9.00 3.03 3.31
C GLY A 84 10.37 2.82 2.67
N THR A 85 10.85 1.58 2.60
CA THR A 85 12.19 1.27 2.06
C THR A 85 12.21 1.08 0.55
N SER A 86 11.28 0.28 0.02
CA SER A 86 11.28 -0.17 -1.38
C SER A 86 10.58 0.80 -2.32
N ILE A 87 9.55 1.51 -1.86
CA ILE A 87 8.84 2.50 -2.67
C ILE A 87 9.39 3.89 -2.38
N ILE A 88 9.18 4.41 -1.16
CA ILE A 88 9.61 5.76 -0.80
C ILE A 88 11.13 5.90 -0.84
N GLY A 89 11.86 4.95 -0.25
CA GLY A 89 13.33 4.96 -0.28
C GLY A 89 13.91 4.98 -1.70
N THR A 90 13.30 4.25 -2.64
CA THR A 90 13.72 4.27 -4.05
C THR A 90 13.50 5.64 -4.68
N LEU A 91 12.31 6.22 -4.51
CA LEU A 91 11.93 7.51 -5.11
C LEU A 91 12.74 8.69 -4.60
N PHE A 92 13.14 8.66 -3.33
CA PHE A 92 13.95 9.73 -2.73
C PHE A 92 15.44 9.38 -2.62
N SER A 93 15.87 8.28 -3.24
CA SER A 93 17.28 7.93 -3.25
C SER A 93 18.08 8.94 -4.09
N VAL A 94 19.29 9.28 -3.64
CA VAL A 94 20.20 10.17 -4.37
C VAL A 94 20.47 9.64 -5.78
N ASN A 95 20.62 8.32 -5.93
CA ASN A 95 20.81 7.68 -7.22
C ASN A 95 19.63 7.92 -8.15
N PHE A 96 18.40 7.80 -7.65
CA PHE A 96 17.20 8.12 -8.42
C PHE A 96 17.19 9.60 -8.83
N LEU A 97 17.40 10.48 -7.85
CA LEU A 97 17.34 11.92 -8.07
C LEU A 97 18.34 12.42 -9.11
N ILE A 98 19.50 11.79 -9.25
CA ILE A 98 20.55 12.20 -10.19
C ILE A 98 20.42 11.50 -11.55
N SER A 99 20.05 10.22 -11.58
CA SER A 99 20.16 9.40 -12.81
C SER A 99 18.86 9.17 -13.56
N GLN A 100 17.72 9.22 -12.85
CA GLN A 100 16.41 8.87 -13.42
C GLN A 100 15.47 10.07 -13.47
N THR A 101 15.77 11.18 -12.79
CA THR A 101 14.87 12.32 -12.81
C THR A 101 14.89 13.03 -14.16
N ARG A 102 13.70 13.24 -14.73
CA ARG A 102 13.54 14.10 -15.89
C ARG A 102 13.29 15.51 -15.41
N MET A 103 13.99 16.50 -15.99
CA MET A 103 13.79 17.92 -15.66
C MET A 103 12.34 18.37 -15.85
N SER A 104 11.58 17.70 -16.71
CA SER A 104 10.15 17.98 -16.92
C SER A 104 9.22 17.41 -15.85
N GLY A 105 9.72 16.58 -14.93
CA GLY A 105 8.91 15.87 -13.94
C GLY A 105 7.91 14.87 -14.54
N SER A 106 8.01 14.58 -15.84
CA SER A 106 7.04 13.82 -16.63
C SER A 106 7.60 12.46 -17.04
N TYR A 107 6.91 11.38 -16.70
CA TYR A 107 7.38 10.00 -16.88
C TYR A 107 6.34 9.12 -17.57
N GLN A 108 6.79 8.10 -18.29
CA GLN A 108 5.93 7.07 -18.86
C GLN A 108 5.92 5.83 -17.98
N ALA A 109 4.91 4.96 -18.12
CA ALA A 109 4.85 3.70 -17.39
C ALA A 109 6.10 2.83 -17.57
N ASN A 110 6.74 2.89 -18.75
CA ASN A 110 7.97 2.14 -19.01
C ASN A 110 9.16 2.67 -18.20
N ASP A 111 9.21 3.98 -17.89
CA ASP A 111 10.22 4.53 -16.98
C ASP A 111 10.04 3.93 -15.58
N PHE A 112 8.80 3.77 -15.11
CA PHE A 112 8.52 3.13 -13.82
C PHE A 112 8.87 1.65 -13.80
N GLN A 113 8.72 0.94 -14.92
CA GLN A 113 9.15 -0.46 -15.00
C GLN A 113 10.67 -0.60 -14.86
N ILE A 114 11.44 0.37 -15.37
CA ILE A 114 12.90 0.42 -15.21
C ILE A 114 13.26 0.79 -13.75
N MET A 115 12.53 1.71 -13.14
CA MET A 115 12.74 2.15 -11.74
C MET A 115 12.40 1.05 -10.73
N PHE A 116 11.36 0.27 -11.01
CA PHE A 116 10.82 -0.77 -10.15
C PHE A 116 10.80 -2.13 -10.88
N PRO A 117 11.97 -2.69 -11.23
CA PRO A 117 12.06 -3.87 -12.10
C PRO A 117 11.45 -5.14 -11.50
N HIS A 118 11.27 -5.16 -10.18
CA HIS A 118 10.71 -6.31 -9.45
C HIS A 118 9.18 -6.25 -9.28
N TYR A 119 8.56 -5.14 -9.70
CA TYR A 119 7.13 -4.91 -9.54
C TYR A 119 6.49 -4.63 -10.90
N ASP A 120 5.19 -4.91 -11.00
CA ASP A 120 4.39 -4.43 -12.12
C ASP A 120 4.28 -2.89 -12.03
N ALA A 121 4.68 -2.19 -13.08
CA ALA A 121 4.71 -0.73 -13.11
C ALA A 121 3.33 -0.10 -12.87
N MET A 122 2.26 -0.70 -13.39
CA MET A 122 0.90 -0.17 -13.24
C MET A 122 0.43 -0.26 -11.78
N SER A 123 0.78 -1.34 -11.09
CA SER A 123 0.50 -1.52 -9.66
C SER A 123 1.22 -0.46 -8.80
N VAL A 124 2.49 -0.18 -9.11
CA VAL A 124 3.25 0.89 -8.44
C VAL A 124 2.63 2.26 -8.72
N LEU A 125 2.24 2.54 -9.96
CA LEU A 125 1.61 3.80 -10.34
C LEU A 125 0.28 4.02 -9.63
N GLN A 126 -0.56 2.99 -9.55
CA GLN A 126 -1.82 3.06 -8.81
C GLN A 126 -1.57 3.38 -7.33
N LEU A 127 -0.55 2.78 -6.72
CA LEU A 127 -0.16 3.06 -5.34
C LEU A 127 0.25 4.54 -5.18
N LEU A 128 1.14 5.04 -6.03
CA LEU A 128 1.65 6.41 -5.97
C LEU A 128 0.58 7.47 -6.28
N GLU A 129 -0.34 7.18 -7.19
CA GLU A 129 -1.48 8.05 -7.49
C GLU A 129 -2.49 8.08 -6.33
N THR A 130 -2.73 6.93 -5.69
CA THR A 130 -3.59 6.86 -4.51
C THR A 130 -2.99 7.69 -3.36
N MET A 131 -1.66 7.68 -3.24
CA MET A 131 -0.91 8.51 -2.30
C MET A 131 -0.85 10.00 -2.63
N LYS A 132 -1.31 10.43 -3.81
CA LYS A 132 -1.19 11.81 -4.30
C LYS A 132 0.25 12.27 -4.51
N ILE A 133 1.16 11.34 -4.75
CA ILE A 133 2.55 11.64 -5.13
C ILE A 133 2.63 11.95 -6.62
N CYS A 134 1.82 11.27 -7.43
CA CYS A 134 1.77 11.50 -8.86
C CYS A 134 0.34 11.52 -9.39
N VAL A 135 0.16 12.02 -10.60
CA VAL A 135 -1.12 11.97 -11.34
C VAL A 135 -0.88 11.44 -12.74
N GLN A 136 -1.76 10.55 -13.21
CA GLN A 136 -1.69 10.04 -14.57
C GLN A 136 -2.47 10.96 -15.52
N VAL A 137 -1.77 11.66 -16.41
CA VAL A 137 -2.35 12.53 -17.45
C VAL A 137 -2.00 11.97 -18.82
N ARG A 138 -2.96 11.33 -19.50
CA ARG A 138 -2.81 10.88 -20.91
C ARG A 138 -1.49 10.14 -21.18
N GLN A 139 -1.11 9.18 -20.33
CA GLN A 139 0.14 8.38 -20.35
C GLN A 139 1.41 9.08 -19.82
N ILE A 140 1.29 10.30 -19.29
CA ILE A 140 2.38 11.05 -18.64
C ILE A 140 2.08 11.14 -17.15
N ILE A 141 3.06 10.81 -16.32
CA ILE A 141 3.00 10.87 -14.86
C ILE A 141 3.81 12.08 -14.40
N THR A 142 3.15 13.05 -13.76
CA THR A 142 3.81 14.24 -13.20
C THR A 142 4.00 14.11 -11.70
N TRP A 143 5.21 14.41 -11.20
CA TRP A 143 5.52 14.53 -9.77
C TRP A 143 5.18 15.94 -9.28
N PHE A 144 4.61 16.06 -8.08
CA PHE A 144 4.48 17.35 -7.40
C PHE A 144 5.80 17.79 -6.75
#